data_AF-A0A6B3FLB3-F1
#
_entry.id   AF-A0A6B3FLB3-F1
#
_cell.length_a   1.000
_cell.length_b   1.000
_cell.length_c   1.000
_cell.angle_alpha   90.00
_cell.angle_beta   90.00
_cell.angle_gamma   90.00
#
_symmetry.space_group_name_H-M   'P 1'
#
loop_
_entity.id
_entity.type
_entity.pdbx_description
1 polymer ?
#
loop_
_entity_poly.entity_id
_entity_poly.type
_entity_poly.pdbx_seq_one_letter_code
_entity_poly.pdbx_strand_id
1 'polypeptide(L)'
;TGLRPVPVPMDADGVRPELLADAFRATGARVFVSQPLFQNPTGATLAPARRPEVLAIARAAGAFVVEDDFARRLVHDDSGPLPAPLAADDPDGTVVHVCSLT
;
A
#
# COMPACT_ATOMS: atom_id res chain seq x y z
N THR A 1 1.82 6.43 25.77
CA THR A 1 2.48 6.96 24.54
C THR A 1 1.81 6.34 23.33
N GLY A 2 1.72 7.05 22.20
CA GLY A 2 1.04 6.58 20.98
C GLY A 2 1.99 6.16 19.86
N LEU A 3 1.43 5.71 18.74
CA LEU A 3 2.19 5.41 17.51
C LEU A 3 2.74 6.70 16.88
N ARG A 4 3.95 6.63 16.30
CA ARG A 4 4.57 7.73 15.56
C ARG A 4 4.66 7.36 14.07
N PRO A 5 3.95 8.04 13.17
CA PRO A 5 4.04 7.75 11.75
C PRO A 5 5.40 8.18 11.20
N VAL A 6 5.95 7.36 10.30
CA VAL A 6 7.16 7.68 9.53
C VAL A 6 6.75 7.80 8.06
N PRO A 7 6.95 8.96 7.41
CA PRO A 7 6.56 9.12 6.02
C PRO A 7 7.48 8.30 5.12
N VAL A 8 6.89 7.65 4.12
CA VAL A 8 7.62 7.00 3.03
C VAL A 8 7.32 7.78 1.74
N PRO A 9 8.34 8.31 1.05
CA PRO A 9 8.09 9.09 -0.16
C PRO A 9 7.45 8.25 -1.29
N MET A 10 6.64 8.93 -2.09
CA MET A 10 5.92 8.38 -3.22
C MET A 10 6.05 9.31 -4.43
N ASP A 11 5.73 8.80 -5.62
CA ASP A 11 5.57 9.56 -6.85
C ASP A 11 4.23 9.20 -7.52
N ALA A 12 4.07 9.53 -8.81
CA ALA A 12 2.84 9.25 -9.57
C ALA A 12 2.47 7.76 -9.61
N ASP A 13 3.44 6.87 -9.43
CA ASP A 13 3.28 5.42 -9.45
C ASP A 13 3.11 4.82 -8.04
N GLY A 14 2.85 5.66 -7.03
CA GLY A 14 2.67 5.25 -5.63
C GLY A 14 3.97 5.25 -4.83
N VAL A 15 3.99 4.51 -3.72
CA VAL A 15 5.15 4.42 -2.82
C VAL A 15 6.40 3.97 -3.57
N ARG A 16 7.56 4.53 -3.22
CA ARG A 16 8.86 4.12 -3.77
C ARG A 16 9.41 2.93 -2.97
N PRO A 17 9.50 1.73 -3.56
CA PRO A 17 9.85 0.51 -2.81
C PRO A 17 11.20 0.59 -2.09
N GLU A 18 12.23 1.13 -2.73
CA GLU A 18 13.55 1.29 -2.16
C GLU A 18 13.53 2.16 -0.88
N LEU A 19 12.69 3.20 -0.86
CA LEU A 19 12.53 4.07 0.30
C LEU A 19 11.66 3.44 1.39
N LEU A 20 10.72 2.57 1.02
CA LEU A 20 9.98 1.75 1.97
C LEU A 20 10.92 0.78 2.70
N ALA A 21 11.81 0.11 1.96
CA ALA A 21 12.81 -0.79 2.53
C ALA A 21 13.76 -0.05 3.49
N ASP A 22 14.22 1.15 3.12
CA ASP A 22 15.04 1.98 3.98
C ASP A 22 14.30 2.44 5.24
N ALA A 23 13.02 2.82 5.12
CA ALA A 23 12.18 3.20 6.26
C ALA A 23 12.02 2.05 7.26
N PHE A 24 11.76 0.82 6.80
CA PHE A 24 11.70 -0.34 7.69
C PHE A 24 13.03 -0.60 8.40
N ARG A 25 14.15 -0.52 7.67
CA ARG A 25 15.49 -0.73 8.24
C ARG A 25 15.84 0.30 9.30
N ALA A 26 15.51 1.57 9.05
CA ALA A 26 15.83 2.68 9.95
C ALA A 26 14.97 2.70 11.22
N THR A 27 13.73 2.21 11.15
CA THR A 27 12.73 2.42 12.21
C THR A 27 12.36 1.16 12.98
N GLY A 28 12.54 -0.02 12.38
CA GLY A 28 12.01 -1.26 12.92
C GLY A 28 10.48 -1.33 12.94
N ALA A 29 9.79 -0.50 12.14
CA ALA A 29 8.34 -0.56 12.02
C ALA A 29 7.87 -1.95 11.58
N ARG A 30 6.64 -2.31 11.99
CA ARG A 30 6.00 -3.61 11.68
C ARG A 30 4.63 -3.44 11.01
N VAL A 31 4.30 -2.21 10.61
CA VAL A 31 3.07 -1.87 9.90
C VAL A 31 3.40 -0.83 8.85
N PHE A 32 2.93 -1.05 7.62
CA PHE A 32 2.87 -0.06 6.55
C PHE A 32 1.41 0.16 6.19
N VAL A 33 0.94 1.41 6.25
CA VAL A 33 -0.42 1.78 5.83
C VAL A 33 -0.33 2.34 4.41
N SER A 34 -1.09 1.77 3.49
CA SER A 34 -1.06 2.12 2.07
C SER A 34 -2.46 2.24 1.51
N GLN A 35 -2.68 3.26 0.68
CA GLN A 35 -3.84 3.37 -0.20
C GLN A 35 -3.36 3.10 -1.63
N PRO A 36 -3.26 1.83 -2.06
CA PRO A 36 -2.65 1.47 -3.34
C PRO A 36 -3.53 1.83 -4.55
N LEU A 37 -4.81 2.12 -4.34
CA LEU A 37 -5.75 2.56 -5.36
C LEU A 37 -6.26 3.96 -5.02
N PHE A 38 -5.99 4.94 -5.88
CA PHE A 38 -6.40 6.35 -5.71
C PHE A 38 -6.02 6.94 -4.34
N GLN A 39 -4.73 6.94 -4.03
CA GLN A 39 -4.16 7.46 -2.78
C GLN A 39 -4.70 8.86 -2.45
N ASN A 40 -5.13 9.11 -1.21
CA ASN A 40 -5.58 10.42 -0.78
C ASN A 40 -4.42 11.21 -0.15
N PRO A 41 -4.02 12.40 -0.66
CA PRO A 41 -4.74 13.24 -1.62
C PRO A 41 -4.23 13.21 -3.06
N THR A 42 -3.22 12.39 -3.38
CA THR A 42 -2.49 12.50 -4.65
C THR A 42 -3.23 11.93 -5.86
N GLY A 43 -4.21 11.06 -5.65
CA GLY A 43 -4.87 10.26 -6.68
C GLY A 43 -4.00 9.14 -7.26
N ALA A 44 -2.74 9.01 -6.82
CA ALA A 44 -1.81 8.03 -7.37
C ALA A 44 -2.30 6.59 -7.13
N THR A 45 -2.05 5.72 -8.10
CA THR A 45 -2.33 4.28 -8.01
C THR A 45 -1.00 3.54 -8.09
N LEU A 46 -0.79 2.58 -7.19
CA LEU A 46 0.44 1.81 -7.11
C LEU A 46 0.65 1.02 -8.40
N ALA A 47 1.73 1.34 -9.12
CA ALA A 47 2.00 0.74 -10.42
C ALA A 47 2.19 -0.78 -10.32
N PRO A 48 1.74 -1.57 -11.33
CA PRO A 48 1.83 -3.03 -11.32
C PRO A 48 3.24 -3.57 -11.00
N ALA A 49 4.28 -2.91 -11.51
CA ALA A 49 5.67 -3.31 -11.28
C ALA A 49 6.12 -3.17 -9.82
N ARG A 50 5.53 -2.26 -9.04
CA ARG A 50 5.91 -1.98 -7.65
C ARG A 50 5.18 -2.86 -6.63
N ARG A 51 4.00 -3.37 -6.99
CA ARG A 51 3.17 -4.22 -6.13
C ARG A 51 3.92 -5.42 -5.54
N PRO A 52 4.56 -6.31 -6.34
CA PRO A 52 5.27 -7.46 -5.78
C PRO A 52 6.47 -7.04 -4.92
N GLU A 53 7.12 -5.93 -5.24
CA GLU A 53 8.26 -5.42 -4.48
C GLU A 53 7.83 -4.90 -3.10
N VAL A 54 6.74 -4.13 -3.02
CA VAL A 54 6.16 -3.67 -1.75
C VAL A 54 5.80 -4.85 -0.84
N LEU A 55 5.15 -5.89 -1.38
CA LEU A 55 4.80 -7.09 -0.63
C LEU A 55 6.06 -7.84 -0.14
N ALA A 56 7.06 -8.01 -1.02
CA ALA A 56 8.31 -8.66 -0.65
C ALA A 56 9.07 -7.90 0.45
N ILE A 57 9.10 -6.57 0.39
CA ILE A 57 9.74 -5.72 1.39
C ILE A 57 9.03 -5.81 2.74
N ALA A 58 7.69 -5.71 2.75
CA ALA A 58 6.91 -5.82 3.98
C ALA A 58 7.12 -7.20 4.63
N ARG A 59 7.07 -8.27 3.84
CA ARG A 59 7.34 -9.64 4.30
C ARG A 59 8.75 -9.77 4.89
N ALA A 60 9.77 -9.28 4.19
CA ALA A 60 11.15 -9.32 4.65
C ALA A 60 11.37 -8.54 5.96
N ALA A 61 10.59 -7.47 6.18
CA ALA A 61 10.59 -6.71 7.43
C ALA A 61 9.77 -7.36 8.56
N GLY A 62 9.06 -8.47 8.28
CA GLY A 62 8.09 -9.07 9.21
C GLY A 62 6.94 -8.11 9.55
N ALA A 63 6.58 -7.24 8.60
CA ALA A 63 5.59 -6.19 8.77
C ALA A 63 4.28 -6.52 8.03
N PHE A 64 3.16 -6.06 8.58
CA PHE A 64 1.88 -6.08 7.86
C PHE A 64 1.74 -4.88 6.91
N VAL A 65 1.09 -5.11 5.78
CA VAL A 65 0.54 -4.05 4.94
C VAL A 65 -0.93 -3.87 5.27
N VAL A 66 -1.30 -2.73 5.83
CA VAL A 66 -2.70 -2.32 5.95
C VAL A 66 -3.08 -1.63 4.65
N GLU A 67 -3.80 -2.35 3.79
CA GLU A 67 -4.33 -1.84 2.54
C GLU A 67 -5.66 -1.15 2.79
N ASP A 68 -5.67 0.17 2.76
CA ASP A 68 -6.88 0.98 2.80
C ASP A 68 -7.42 1.20 1.37
N ASP A 69 -8.52 0.54 1.07
CA ASP A 69 -9.13 0.44 -0.26
C ASP A 69 -10.46 1.22 -0.32
N PHE A 70 -10.56 2.33 0.42
CA PHE A 70 -11.79 3.12 0.55
C PHE A 70 -12.38 3.58 -0.80
N ALA A 71 -11.53 3.89 -1.78
CA ALA A 71 -11.93 4.55 -3.02
C ALA A 71 -12.43 3.58 -4.09
N ARG A 72 -12.28 2.26 -3.92
CA ARG A 72 -12.54 1.27 -4.99
C ARG A 72 -13.94 1.38 -5.59
N ARG A 73 -14.94 1.75 -4.77
CA ARG A 73 -16.35 1.88 -5.19
C ARG A 73 -16.74 3.28 -5.66
N LEU A 74 -15.81 4.22 -5.66
CA LEU A 74 -16.02 5.61 -6.09
C LEU A 74 -15.47 5.88 -7.50
N VAL A 75 -15.11 4.81 -8.21
CA VAL A 75 -14.52 4.89 -9.54
C VAL A 75 -15.52 5.39 -10.58
N HIS A 76 -15.04 6.16 -11.56
CA HIS A 76 -15.83 6.58 -12.71
C HIS A 76 -15.95 5.46 -13.76
N ASP A 77 -17.06 5.47 -14.50
CA ASP A 77 -17.36 4.49 -15.56
C ASP A 77 -16.31 4.49 -16.68
N ASP A 78 -15.56 5.58 -16.87
CA ASP A 78 -14.53 5.76 -17.90
C ASP A 78 -13.09 5.43 -17.44
N SER A 79 -12.90 4.98 -16.19
CA SER A 79 -11.58 4.71 -15.59
C SER A 79 -10.83 3.50 -16.17
N GLY A 80 -11.53 2.59 -16.86
CA GLY A 80 -10.98 1.30 -17.28
C GLY A 80 -10.86 0.28 -16.13
N PRO A 81 -10.19 -0.87 -16.36
CA PRO A 81 -10.07 -1.91 -15.34
C PRO A 81 -9.15 -1.47 -14.20
N LEU A 82 -9.61 -1.66 -12.97
CA LEU A 82 -8.83 -1.36 -11.77
C LEU A 82 -7.90 -2.52 -11.40
N PRO A 83 -6.71 -2.24 -10.85
CA PRO A 83 -5.89 -3.26 -10.20
C PRO A 83 -6.65 -3.96 -9.10
N ALA A 84 -6.45 -5.28 -8.94
CA ALA A 84 -6.95 -6.02 -7.80
C ALA A 84 -6.38 -5.45 -6.48
N PRO A 85 -7.03 -5.68 -5.32
CA PRO A 85 -6.40 -5.40 -4.03
C PRO A 85 -5.05 -6.15 -3.90
N LEU A 86 -4.09 -5.58 -3.19
CA LEU A 86 -2.82 -6.22 -2.85
C LEU A 86 -3.05 -7.54 -2.11
N ALA A 87 -4.12 -7.64 -1.31
CA ALA A 87 -4.49 -8.88 -0.63
C ALA A 87 -4.79 -10.04 -1.59
N ALA A 88 -5.17 -9.77 -2.85
CA ALA A 88 -5.36 -10.83 -3.85
C ALA A 88 -4.04 -11.44 -4.34
N ASP A 89 -2.93 -10.70 -4.20
CA ASP A 89 -1.59 -11.10 -4.62
C ASP A 89 -0.72 -11.62 -3.44
N ASP A 90 -1.30 -11.78 -2.25
CA ASP A 90 -0.59 -12.11 -1.01
C ASP A 90 -0.88 -13.53 -0.49
N PRO A 91 -0.08 -14.54 -0.89
CA PRO A 91 -0.24 -15.91 -0.40
C PRO A 91 0.25 -16.11 1.04
N ASP A 92 0.97 -15.13 1.61
CA ASP A 92 1.68 -15.27 2.89
C ASP A 92 0.92 -14.68 4.09
N GLY A 93 -0.22 -14.00 3.85
CA GLY A 93 -0.99 -13.34 4.90
C GLY A 93 -0.32 -12.07 5.45
N THR A 94 0.49 -11.41 4.62
CA THR A 94 1.15 -10.12 4.89
C THR A 94 0.17 -8.94 4.85
N VAL A 95 -0.94 -9.04 4.11
CA VAL A 95 -1.86 -7.93 3.85
C VAL A 95 -3.12 -8.04 4.70
N VAL A 96 -3.47 -6.95 5.37
CA VAL A 96 -4.77 -6.72 5.99
C VAL A 96 -5.55 -5.76 5.10
N HIS A 97 -6.54 -6.27 4.38
CA HIS A 97 -7.41 -5.46 3.52
C HIS A 97 -8.49 -4.77 4.35
N VAL A 98 -8.55 -3.45 4.23
CA VAL A 98 -9.56 -2.59 4.85
C VAL A 98 -10.41 -2.02 3.74
N CYS A 99 -11.67 -2.44 3.70
CA CYS A 99 -12.67 -1.88 2.80
C CYS A 99 -13.86 -1.33 3.58
N SER A 100 -14.57 -0.37 2.97
CA SER A 100 -15.80 0.18 3.52
C SER A 100 -16.98 -0.04 2.58
N LEU A 101 -18.17 -0.13 3.18
CA LEU A 101 -19.47 -0.12 2.48
C LEU A 101 -20.20 1.23 2.62
N THR A 102 -19.64 2.14 3.41
CA THR A 102 -20.20 3.49 3.65
C THR A 102 -19.87 4.44 2.52
#